data_AF-A0A5N5JJW9-F1
#
_entry.id   AF-A0A5N5JJW9-F1
#
_cell.length_a   1.000
_cell.length_b   1.000
_cell.length_c   1.000
_cell.angle_alpha   90.00
_cell.angle_beta   90.00
_cell.angle_gamma   90.00
#
_symmetry.space_group_name_H-M   'P 1'
#
loop_
_entity.id
_entity.type
_entity.pdbx_description
1 polymer ?
#
loop_
_entity_poly.entity_id
_entity_poly.type
_entity_poly.pdbx_seq_one_letter_code
_entity_poly.pdbx_strand_id
1 'polypeptide(L)'
;MVCRHWLSFGFVVATQLLAILAHPATNRKGNNGTTTTKTSAAAASSTAVAPAEEEGNANEVELIGQFDTQIDLGGGNIKTDILFPANGLLEVEFQNQDARVLTVTENITPAAAPPGFTTLEAVSYVVALEGVGEGLTLSKIDYIRNANSILGILCKETNTFAIVAETEFEAEEFELTAPVTNLAGEFAFFLPTATTATTGNGAATGGGTTNGATTTDVLQ
;
A
#
# COMPACT_ATOMS: atom_id res chain seq x y z
N MET A 1 -2.74 20.17 -14.05
CA MET A 1 -3.75 20.53 -13.03
C MET A 1 -3.18 20.10 -11.71
N VAL A 2 -2.89 21.04 -10.81
CA VAL A 2 -2.32 20.75 -9.49
C VAL A 2 -3.50 20.59 -8.55
N CYS A 3 -3.61 19.46 -7.86
CA CYS A 3 -4.54 19.27 -6.75
C CYS A 3 -4.10 20.27 -5.65
N ARG A 4 -4.59 21.50 -5.73
CA ARG A 4 -4.10 22.65 -4.97
C ARG A 4 -5.15 22.96 -3.92
N HIS A 5 -4.75 22.84 -2.65
CA HIS A 5 -5.52 22.98 -1.40
C HIS A 5 -5.95 21.66 -0.75
N TRP A 6 -4.98 20.95 -0.18
CA TRP A 6 -5.24 20.17 1.04
C TRP A 6 -5.42 21.18 2.18
N LEU A 7 -6.64 21.71 2.32
CA LEU A 7 -7.01 22.62 3.41
C LEU A 7 -8.46 22.36 3.81
N SER A 8 -8.60 21.83 5.03
CA SER A 8 -9.82 21.74 5.84
C SER A 8 -11.02 20.99 5.25
N PHE A 9 -11.15 19.72 5.65
CA PHE A 9 -12.47 19.10 5.81
C PHE A 9 -12.75 18.87 7.29
N GLY A 10 -13.75 19.61 7.79
CA GLY A 10 -14.32 19.42 9.11
C GLY A 10 -14.95 18.04 9.24
N PHE A 11 -14.66 17.41 10.37
CA PHE A 11 -15.34 16.21 10.83
C PHE A 11 -16.86 16.44 10.88
N VAL A 12 -17.63 15.70 10.08
CA VAL A 12 -19.02 15.40 10.41
C VAL A 12 -18.99 14.18 11.30
N VAL A 13 -19.05 14.41 12.62
CA VAL A 13 -19.27 13.34 13.61
C VAL A 13 -20.70 12.85 13.45
N ALA A 14 -20.87 11.67 12.84
CA ALA A 14 -22.12 10.93 12.90
C ALA A 14 -22.12 10.07 14.18
N THR A 15 -22.62 10.62 15.28
CA THR A 15 -22.97 9.83 16.47
C THR A 15 -24.12 8.90 16.13
N GLN A 16 -23.84 7.61 15.93
CA GLN A 16 -24.86 6.57 16.03
C GLN A 16 -24.83 5.95 17.43
N LEU A 17 -25.86 6.30 18.19
CA LEU A 17 -26.21 5.73 19.47
C LEU A 17 -26.80 4.33 19.23
N LEU A 18 -26.12 3.25 19.65
CA LEU A 18 -26.71 1.92 19.67
C LEU A 18 -26.92 1.44 21.11
N ALA A 19 -28.19 1.15 21.41
CA ALA A 19 -28.70 0.84 22.73
C ALA A 19 -28.21 -0.51 23.27
N ILE A 20 -27.90 -0.52 24.56
CA ILE A 20 -27.56 -1.69 25.39
C ILE A 20 -28.83 -2.53 25.59
N LEU A 21 -28.86 -3.75 25.04
CA LEU A 21 -29.79 -4.80 25.50
C LEU A 21 -29.07 -5.73 26.47
N ALA A 22 -29.24 -5.46 27.77
CA ALA A 22 -28.94 -6.40 28.83
C ALA A 22 -29.88 -7.62 28.74
N HIS A 23 -29.33 -8.82 28.68
CA HIS A 23 -30.07 -10.06 28.88
C HIS A 23 -29.72 -10.68 30.24
N PRO A 24 -30.71 -11.24 30.97
CA PRO A 24 -30.52 -11.73 32.32
C PRO A 24 -29.74 -13.04 32.37
N ALA A 25 -28.86 -13.14 33.36
CA ALA A 25 -28.16 -14.36 33.73
C ALA A 25 -29.13 -15.37 34.36
N THR A 26 -29.19 -16.58 33.80
CA THR A 26 -29.69 -17.76 34.53
C THR A 26 -28.58 -18.78 34.70
N ASN A 27 -28.19 -18.92 35.96
CA ASN A 27 -27.27 -19.91 36.49
C ASN A 27 -27.89 -21.32 36.34
N ARG A 28 -27.24 -22.24 35.62
CA ARG A 28 -27.58 -23.67 35.70
C ARG A 28 -26.36 -24.58 35.54
N LYS A 29 -25.99 -25.16 36.68
CA LYS A 29 -25.05 -26.26 36.91
C LYS A 29 -25.53 -27.56 36.24
N GLY A 30 -24.64 -28.30 35.56
CA GLY A 30 -24.89 -29.68 35.09
C GLY A 30 -23.82 -30.26 34.18
N ASN A 31 -23.27 -31.43 34.56
CA ASN A 31 -22.14 -32.17 33.97
C ASN A 31 -22.44 -32.99 32.69
N ASN A 32 -21.34 -33.28 31.95
CA ASN A 32 -20.99 -34.45 31.11
C ASN A 32 -21.78 -34.82 29.84
N GLY A 33 -21.03 -35.02 28.73
CA GLY A 33 -21.27 -36.14 27.79
C GLY A 33 -21.24 -35.88 26.28
N THR A 34 -20.04 -35.98 25.69
CA THR A 34 -19.68 -36.75 24.45
C THR A 34 -20.34 -36.50 23.07
N THR A 35 -19.44 -36.29 22.09
CA THR A 35 -19.35 -36.82 20.69
C THR A 35 -19.84 -36.02 19.46
N THR A 36 -18.87 -35.82 18.54
CA THR A 36 -18.91 -36.04 17.07
C THR A 36 -18.90 -34.82 16.11
N THR A 37 -17.67 -34.52 15.63
CA THR A 37 -17.20 -34.44 14.23
C THR A 37 -17.85 -33.51 13.19
N LYS A 38 -17.03 -32.59 12.63
CA LYS A 38 -16.70 -32.38 11.19
C LYS A 38 -15.73 -31.19 11.05
N THR A 39 -14.50 -31.41 10.60
CA THR A 39 -14.00 -31.27 9.20
C THR A 39 -13.88 -29.83 8.73
N SER A 40 -12.63 -29.39 8.52
CA SER A 40 -12.10 -28.57 7.40
C SER A 40 -10.80 -27.92 7.89
N ALA A 41 -9.70 -27.76 7.17
CA ALA A 41 -9.12 -28.34 5.96
C ALA A 41 -7.66 -27.85 5.95
N ALA A 42 -6.82 -28.59 5.23
CA ALA A 42 -5.39 -28.40 5.00
C ALA A 42 -4.85 -26.96 5.11
N ALA A 43 -3.81 -26.80 5.94
CA ALA A 43 -2.83 -25.74 5.80
C ALA A 43 -2.17 -25.85 4.42
N ALA A 44 -2.57 -24.99 3.50
CA ALA A 44 -1.85 -24.76 2.26
C ALA A 44 -0.59 -23.96 2.61
N SER A 45 0.52 -24.69 2.73
CA SER A 45 1.85 -24.10 2.68
C SER A 45 2.07 -23.60 1.25
N SER A 46 1.72 -22.34 0.99
CA SER A 46 2.17 -21.64 -0.20
C SER A 46 3.47 -20.95 0.17
N THR A 47 4.57 -21.48 -0.36
CA THR A 47 5.88 -20.82 -0.40
C THR A 47 5.75 -19.51 -1.17
N ALA A 48 5.36 -18.45 -0.47
CA ALA A 48 5.64 -17.09 -0.90
C ALA A 48 7.14 -16.88 -0.68
N VAL A 49 7.81 -16.43 -1.73
CA VAL A 49 9.19 -15.94 -1.62
C VAL A 49 9.07 -14.68 -0.77
N ALA A 50 9.52 -14.77 0.49
CA ALA A 50 9.69 -13.60 1.33
C ALA A 50 10.66 -12.65 0.61
N PRO A 51 10.34 -11.36 0.45
CA PRO A 51 11.37 -10.37 0.16
C PRO A 51 12.37 -10.39 1.32
N ALA A 52 13.62 -10.03 1.02
CA ALA A 52 14.68 -10.07 2.02
C ALA A 52 14.30 -9.15 3.18
N GLU A 53 14.20 -9.70 4.38
CA GLU A 53 13.99 -8.92 5.59
C GLU A 53 15.22 -8.02 5.80
N GLU A 54 15.02 -6.70 5.76
CA GLU A 54 15.88 -5.80 6.53
C GLU A 54 15.87 -6.33 7.97
N GLU A 55 17.06 -6.51 8.54
CA GLU A 55 17.22 -6.95 9.92
C GLU A 55 16.61 -5.86 10.82
N GLY A 56 15.33 -6.02 11.18
CA GLY A 56 14.53 -5.01 11.86
C GLY A 56 15.32 -4.27 12.92
N ASN A 57 15.42 -2.95 12.76
CA ASN A 57 16.14 -2.13 13.71
C ASN A 57 15.51 -2.32 15.10
N ALA A 58 16.30 -2.29 16.18
CA ALA A 58 15.79 -2.52 17.54
C ALA A 58 14.70 -1.50 18.03
N ASN A 59 14.29 -0.57 17.17
CA ASN A 59 13.27 0.44 17.41
C ASN A 59 12.20 0.46 16.29
N GLU A 60 11.89 -0.72 15.78
CA GLU A 60 10.94 -0.97 14.69
C GLU A 60 9.95 -2.07 15.08
N VAL A 61 8.72 -1.97 14.57
CA VAL A 61 7.66 -2.94 14.78
C VAL A 61 7.10 -3.34 13.42
N GLU A 62 7.27 -4.60 13.06
CA GLU A 62 6.64 -5.16 11.86
C GLU A 62 5.29 -5.79 12.22
N LEU A 63 4.25 -5.46 11.45
CA LEU A 63 2.90 -5.99 11.59
C LEU A 63 2.41 -6.55 10.25
N ILE A 64 1.77 -7.72 10.29
CA ILE A 64 1.00 -8.22 9.15
C ILE A 64 -0.41 -7.63 9.21
N GLY A 65 -0.72 -6.79 8.23
CA GLY A 65 -2.02 -6.17 8.07
C GLY A 65 -3.09 -7.13 7.55
N GLN A 66 -4.34 -6.85 7.92
CA GLN A 66 -5.52 -7.45 7.31
C GLN A 66 -6.39 -6.32 6.77
N PHE A 67 -6.83 -6.44 5.51
CA PHE A 67 -7.76 -5.48 4.94
C PHE A 67 -9.06 -5.43 5.75
N ASP A 68 -9.70 -4.27 5.74
CA ASP A 68 -10.97 -3.96 6.42
C ASP A 68 -10.96 -4.18 7.93
N THR A 69 -9.77 -4.25 8.53
CA THR A 69 -9.57 -4.44 9.97
C THR A 69 -8.84 -3.25 10.56
N GLN A 70 -9.26 -2.83 11.77
CA GLN A 70 -8.55 -1.82 12.54
C GLN A 70 -7.24 -2.39 13.09
N ILE A 71 -6.15 -1.65 12.90
CA ILE A 71 -4.81 -2.00 13.36
C ILE A 71 -4.32 -0.84 14.23
N ASP A 72 -4.04 -1.14 15.50
CA ASP A 72 -3.49 -0.15 16.43
C ASP A 72 -2.01 0.12 16.10
N LEU A 73 -1.70 1.36 15.73
CA LEU A 73 -0.33 1.82 15.52
C LEU A 73 0.18 2.45 16.81
N GLY A 74 1.34 1.98 17.28
CA GLY A 74 2.00 2.54 18.45
C GLY A 74 2.36 4.02 18.29
N GLY A 75 2.69 4.68 19.39
CA GLY A 75 3.28 6.03 19.39
C GLY A 75 4.73 6.00 19.83
N GLY A 76 5.25 7.16 20.22
CA GLY A 76 6.61 7.28 20.78
C GLY A 76 7.72 7.36 19.74
N ASN A 77 7.39 7.67 18.48
CA ASN A 77 8.32 7.69 17.35
C ASN A 77 9.03 6.34 17.15
N ILE A 78 8.29 5.24 17.30
CA ILE A 78 8.73 3.91 16.91
C ILE A 78 8.25 3.70 15.47
N LYS A 79 9.16 3.29 14.57
CA LYS A 79 8.80 2.99 13.18
C LYS A 79 7.93 1.71 13.19
N THR A 80 6.81 1.74 12.49
CA THR A 80 5.90 0.60 12.36
C THR A 80 5.65 0.34 10.88
N ASP A 81 5.93 -0.88 10.45
CA ASP A 81 5.78 -1.32 9.07
C ASP A 81 4.62 -2.30 9.01
N ILE A 82 3.63 -1.99 8.16
CA ILE A 82 2.40 -2.77 8.09
C ILE A 82 2.29 -3.37 6.69
N LEU A 83 2.54 -4.68 6.60
CA LEU A 83 2.57 -5.43 5.36
C LEU A 83 1.19 -6.04 5.08
N PHE A 84 0.56 -5.65 3.98
CA PHE A 84 -0.74 -6.17 3.54
C PHE A 84 -0.56 -7.18 2.39
N PRO A 85 -0.76 -8.49 2.66
CA PRO A 85 -0.62 -9.51 1.63
C PRO A 85 -1.77 -9.47 0.62
N ALA A 86 -1.48 -9.18 -0.65
CA ALA A 86 -2.43 -9.14 -1.78
C ALA A 86 -1.80 -9.69 -3.08
N ASN A 87 -2.24 -9.21 -4.26
CA ASN A 87 -1.63 -9.50 -5.57
C ASN A 87 -0.19 -8.93 -5.72
N GLY A 88 0.21 -8.08 -4.77
CA GLY A 88 1.57 -7.70 -4.39
C GLY A 88 1.62 -7.49 -2.87
N LEU A 89 2.68 -6.90 -2.33
CA LEU A 89 2.76 -6.51 -0.92
C LEU A 89 2.65 -5.00 -0.84
N LEU A 90 1.48 -4.49 -0.47
CA LEU A 90 1.36 -3.09 -0.04
C LEU A 90 1.99 -3.00 1.34
N GLU A 91 2.90 -2.06 1.52
CA GLU A 91 3.40 -1.68 2.83
C GLU A 91 3.01 -0.23 3.14
N VAL A 92 2.64 -0.02 4.40
CA VAL A 92 2.35 1.29 4.97
C VAL A 92 3.36 1.52 6.08
N GLU A 93 4.40 2.33 5.85
CA GLU A 93 5.34 2.71 6.90
C GLU A 93 4.81 3.94 7.68
N PHE A 94 4.78 3.81 9.00
CA PHE A 94 4.28 4.84 9.92
C PHE A 94 5.26 5.10 11.05
N GLN A 95 5.51 6.38 11.35
CA GLN A 95 6.17 6.77 12.59
C GLN A 95 5.57 8.08 13.09
N ASN A 96 5.23 8.13 14.36
CA ASN A 96 4.75 9.35 14.98
C ASN A 96 4.90 9.33 16.51
N GLN A 97 4.88 10.50 17.13
CA GLN A 97 4.87 10.62 18.59
C GLN A 97 3.58 10.09 19.21
N ASP A 98 2.46 10.32 18.54
CA ASP A 98 1.13 9.88 19.00
C ASP A 98 0.69 8.63 18.24
N ALA A 99 0.10 7.69 18.98
CA ALA A 99 -0.54 6.50 18.42
C ALA A 99 -1.68 6.86 17.44
N ARG A 100 -1.98 5.93 16.54
CA ARG A 100 -3.05 6.04 15.53
C ARG A 100 -3.75 4.70 15.39
N VAL A 101 -4.89 4.69 14.70
CA VAL A 101 -5.55 3.46 14.27
C VAL A 101 -5.60 3.48 12.75
N LEU A 102 -5.06 2.45 12.12
CA LEU A 102 -5.02 2.26 10.68
C LEU A 102 -6.16 1.33 10.26
N THR A 103 -6.75 1.60 9.11
CA THR A 103 -7.58 0.65 8.37
C THR A 103 -7.26 0.80 6.90
N VAL A 104 -7.00 -0.31 6.21
CA VAL A 104 -6.80 -0.31 4.77
C VAL A 104 -7.90 -1.14 4.12
N THR A 105 -8.56 -0.57 3.12
CA THR A 105 -9.64 -1.22 2.36
C THR A 105 -9.26 -1.28 0.89
N GLU A 106 -9.49 -2.42 0.24
CA GLU A 106 -9.37 -2.53 -1.20
C GLU A 106 -10.62 -1.97 -1.88
N ASN A 107 -10.45 -0.90 -2.66
CA ASN A 107 -11.47 -0.42 -3.58
C ASN A 107 -11.35 -1.19 -4.90
N ILE A 108 -12.28 -2.12 -5.12
CA ILE A 108 -12.38 -2.98 -6.32
C ILE A 108 -12.98 -2.27 -7.55
N THR A 109 -13.35 -1.00 -7.41
CA THR A 109 -13.83 -0.14 -8.50
C THR A 109 -13.07 1.19 -8.46
N PRO A 110 -11.74 1.16 -8.66
CA PRO A 110 -10.91 2.37 -8.60
C PRO A 110 -11.28 3.36 -9.70
N ALA A 111 -10.93 4.63 -9.49
CA ALA A 111 -10.95 5.61 -10.57
C ALA A 111 -10.04 5.15 -11.74
N ALA A 112 -10.32 5.66 -12.95
CA ALA A 112 -9.53 5.29 -14.13
C ALA A 112 -8.06 5.69 -13.98
N ALA A 113 -7.17 4.91 -14.62
CA ALA A 113 -5.75 5.25 -14.70
C ALA A 113 -5.53 6.65 -15.31
N PRO A 114 -4.54 7.40 -14.83
CA PRO A 114 -4.17 8.68 -15.44
C PRO A 114 -3.77 8.49 -16.92
N PRO A 115 -4.00 9.50 -17.79
CA PRO A 115 -3.56 9.44 -19.18
C PRO A 115 -2.06 9.09 -19.30
N GLY A 116 -1.75 8.13 -20.17
CA GLY A 116 -0.39 7.64 -20.37
C GLY A 116 0.01 6.49 -19.45
N PHE A 117 -0.90 6.00 -18.60
CA PHE A 117 -0.66 4.87 -17.70
C PHE A 117 -1.75 3.79 -17.84
N THR A 118 -1.40 2.58 -17.45
CA THR A 118 -2.37 1.50 -17.17
C THR A 118 -2.29 1.16 -15.69
N THR A 119 -3.40 0.69 -15.11
CA THR A 119 -3.39 0.15 -13.75
C THR A 119 -2.48 -1.07 -13.67
N LEU A 120 -1.67 -1.17 -12.62
CA LEU A 120 -0.89 -2.36 -12.30
C LEU A 120 -1.78 -3.46 -11.70
N GLU A 121 -2.73 -3.05 -10.86
CA GLU A 121 -3.70 -3.91 -10.18
C GLU A 121 -5.14 -3.49 -10.51
N ALA A 122 -6.09 -4.41 -10.37
CA ALA A 122 -7.52 -4.12 -10.56
C ALA A 122 -8.15 -3.38 -9.36
N VAL A 123 -7.37 -3.12 -8.31
CA VAL A 123 -7.78 -2.48 -7.06
C VAL A 123 -6.98 -1.21 -6.81
N SER A 124 -7.50 -0.37 -5.92
CA SER A 124 -6.74 0.67 -5.23
C SER A 124 -6.90 0.49 -3.71
N TYR A 125 -6.01 1.08 -2.94
CA TYR A 125 -5.93 0.92 -1.50
C TYR A 125 -6.36 2.21 -0.82
N VAL A 126 -7.49 2.16 -0.12
CA VAL A 126 -7.98 3.27 0.71
C VAL A 126 -7.36 3.12 2.08
N VAL A 127 -6.41 4.00 2.41
CA VAL A 127 -5.77 4.06 3.72
C VAL A 127 -6.53 5.10 4.56
N ALA A 128 -7.17 4.62 5.62
CA ALA A 128 -7.80 5.44 6.64
C ALA A 128 -6.94 5.42 7.90
N LEU A 129 -6.67 6.60 8.45
CA LEU A 129 -5.93 6.78 9.68
C LEU A 129 -6.77 7.61 10.64
N GLU A 130 -7.08 7.08 11.83
CA GLU A 130 -7.74 7.87 12.88
C GLU A 130 -6.79 8.95 13.40
N GLY A 131 -7.17 10.21 13.24
CA GLY A 131 -6.33 11.37 13.52
C GLY A 131 -5.98 12.14 12.25
N VAL A 132 -4.91 12.95 12.31
CA VAL A 132 -4.38 13.64 11.12
C VAL A 132 -3.28 12.78 10.51
N GLY A 133 -3.38 12.48 9.22
CA GLY A 133 -2.37 11.74 8.46
C GLY A 133 -1.24 12.59 7.89
N GLU A 134 -1.30 13.92 8.04
CA GLU A 134 -0.25 14.88 7.67
C GLU A 134 0.71 15.14 8.84
N GLY A 135 1.95 15.52 8.51
CA GLY A 135 2.94 15.94 9.50
C GLY A 135 3.38 14.82 10.45
N LEU A 136 3.25 13.58 10.00
CA LEU A 136 3.81 12.41 10.68
C LEU A 136 5.34 12.47 10.61
N THR A 137 6.02 11.80 11.55
CA THR A 137 7.49 11.70 11.56
C THR A 137 7.97 10.90 10.35
N LEU A 138 7.25 9.82 10.00
CA LEU A 138 7.41 9.03 8.78
C LEU A 138 6.03 8.70 8.23
N SER A 139 5.91 8.79 6.91
CA SER A 139 4.73 8.39 6.16
C SER A 139 5.15 7.99 4.75
N LYS A 140 5.13 6.69 4.48
CA LYS A 140 5.39 6.14 3.15
C LYS A 140 4.33 5.12 2.74
N ILE A 141 4.22 4.96 1.43
CA ILE A 141 3.45 3.89 0.81
C ILE A 141 4.39 3.16 -0.10
N ASP A 142 4.64 1.91 0.25
CA ASP A 142 5.62 1.09 -0.43
C ASP A 142 4.90 -0.11 -1.06
N TYR A 143 5.51 -0.65 -2.12
CA TYR A 143 4.91 -1.73 -2.87
C TYR A 143 5.96 -2.66 -3.43
N ILE A 144 6.02 -3.86 -2.84
CA ILE A 144 7.00 -4.88 -3.16
C ILE A 144 6.57 -5.56 -4.45
N ARG A 145 7.13 -5.09 -5.59
CA ARG A 145 6.98 -5.68 -6.92
C ARG A 145 8.07 -5.24 -7.94
N ASN A 146 7.66 -4.77 -9.13
CA ASN A 146 8.52 -4.63 -10.30
C ASN A 146 8.98 -3.18 -10.52
N ALA A 147 10.20 -3.04 -11.08
CA ALA A 147 10.91 -1.77 -11.24
C ALA A 147 10.22 -0.67 -12.09
N ASN A 148 9.14 -1.01 -12.78
CA ASN A 148 8.47 -0.11 -13.73
C ASN A 148 7.14 0.44 -13.20
N SER A 149 6.79 0.12 -11.95
CA SER A 149 5.60 0.63 -11.31
C SER A 149 5.82 2.05 -10.79
N ILE A 150 4.74 2.82 -10.69
CA ILE A 150 4.73 4.15 -10.10
C ILE A 150 3.48 4.34 -9.24
N LEU A 151 3.62 5.07 -8.14
CA LEU A 151 2.52 5.40 -7.24
C LEU A 151 1.67 6.55 -7.79
N GLY A 152 0.36 6.44 -7.65
CA GLY A 152 -0.57 7.55 -7.77
C GLY A 152 -1.49 7.69 -6.57
N ILE A 153 -1.86 8.92 -6.27
CA ILE A 153 -2.75 9.31 -5.17
C ILE A 153 -4.03 9.89 -5.76
N LEU A 154 -5.20 9.43 -5.31
CA LEU A 154 -6.48 9.94 -5.79
C LEU A 154 -6.70 11.39 -5.33
N CYS A 155 -6.86 12.30 -6.28
CA CYS A 155 -7.42 13.63 -6.00
C CYS A 155 -8.95 13.48 -5.95
N LYS A 156 -9.53 13.52 -4.74
CA LYS A 156 -10.96 13.25 -4.51
C LYS A 156 -11.86 14.27 -5.22
N GLU A 157 -11.42 15.51 -5.35
CA GLU A 157 -12.16 16.59 -5.99
C GLU A 157 -12.41 16.33 -7.47
N THR A 158 -11.45 15.71 -8.15
CA THR A 158 -11.53 15.42 -9.58
C THR A 158 -11.82 13.95 -9.87
N ASN A 159 -11.77 13.09 -8.86
CA ASN A 159 -11.87 11.64 -8.97
C ASN A 159 -10.88 11.07 -10.00
N THR A 160 -9.63 11.55 -9.94
CA THR A 160 -8.53 11.13 -10.82
C THR A 160 -7.26 10.95 -10.00
N PHE A 161 -6.50 9.89 -10.31
CA PHE A 161 -5.18 9.73 -9.72
C PHE A 161 -4.20 10.77 -10.25
N ALA A 162 -3.37 11.31 -9.36
CA ALA A 162 -2.20 12.11 -9.69
C ALA A 162 -0.95 11.27 -9.40
N ILE A 163 -0.04 11.22 -10.36
CA ILE A 163 1.24 10.51 -10.21
C ILE A 163 2.11 11.25 -9.19
N VAL A 164 2.65 10.50 -8.23
CA VAL A 164 3.57 11.05 -7.23
C VAL A 164 4.88 11.42 -7.92
N ALA A 165 5.46 12.57 -7.54
CA ALA A 165 6.65 13.10 -8.20
C ALA A 165 7.93 12.34 -7.83
N GLU A 166 7.95 11.75 -6.63
CA GLU A 166 9.09 11.05 -6.06
C GLU A 166 8.66 9.62 -5.75
N THR A 167 9.25 8.69 -6.48
CA THR A 167 9.20 7.25 -6.20
C THR A 167 10.58 6.69 -6.47
N GLU A 168 11.08 5.83 -5.60
CA GLU A 168 12.35 5.13 -5.76
C GLU A 168 12.08 3.64 -5.86
N PHE A 169 12.80 2.94 -6.74
CA PHE A 169 12.77 1.48 -6.78
C PHE A 169 14.04 0.95 -6.12
N GLU A 170 13.87 0.31 -4.97
CA GLU A 170 14.93 -0.34 -4.21
C GLU A 170 15.13 -1.74 -4.81
N ALA A 171 16.17 -1.88 -5.64
CA ALA A 171 16.36 -3.07 -6.47
C ALA A 171 16.72 -4.32 -5.65
N GLU A 172 17.33 -4.11 -4.50
CA GLU A 172 17.71 -5.12 -3.54
C GLU A 172 16.50 -5.73 -2.83
N GLU A 173 15.43 -4.95 -2.65
CA GLU A 173 14.20 -5.32 -1.93
C GLU A 173 13.04 -5.62 -2.89
N PHE A 174 13.22 -5.32 -4.18
CA PHE A 174 12.15 -5.37 -5.19
C PHE A 174 10.97 -4.46 -4.81
N GLU A 175 11.28 -3.28 -4.29
CA GLU A 175 10.30 -2.40 -3.66
C GLU A 175 10.22 -1.05 -4.34
N LEU A 176 9.01 -0.60 -4.63
CA LEU A 176 8.75 0.79 -4.94
C LEU A 176 8.48 1.53 -3.63
N THR A 177 9.35 2.44 -3.22
CA THR A 177 9.11 3.32 -2.06
C THR A 177 8.64 4.71 -2.49
N ALA A 178 7.73 5.29 -1.71
CA ALA A 178 7.27 6.66 -1.95
C ALA A 178 6.90 7.37 -0.64
N PRO A 179 7.61 8.46 -0.26
CA PRO A 179 7.16 9.30 0.83
C PRO A 179 5.88 10.04 0.43
N VAL A 180 4.92 10.08 1.36
CA VAL A 180 3.64 10.78 1.16
C VAL A 180 3.47 11.85 2.23
N THR A 181 2.94 13.02 1.85
CA THR A 181 2.71 14.11 2.81
C THR A 181 1.49 13.87 3.70
N ASN A 182 0.59 12.99 3.26
CA ASN A 182 -0.57 12.53 4.02
C ASN A 182 -0.75 11.03 3.80
N LEU A 183 -0.67 10.26 4.87
CA LEU A 183 -0.84 8.81 4.80
C LEU A 183 -2.31 8.41 4.60
N ALA A 184 -3.25 9.25 4.99
CA ALA A 184 -4.68 9.02 4.75
C ALA A 184 -5.04 9.43 3.31
N GLY A 185 -5.42 8.45 2.48
CA GLY A 185 -5.62 8.65 1.06
C GLY A 185 -6.15 7.41 0.34
N GLU A 186 -6.29 7.50 -0.98
CA GLU A 186 -6.52 6.36 -1.85
C GLU A 186 -5.36 6.26 -2.84
N PHE A 187 -4.73 5.10 -2.87
CA PHE A 187 -3.46 4.87 -3.54
C PHE A 187 -3.63 3.77 -4.59
N ALA A 188 -3.00 3.95 -5.74
CA ALA A 188 -2.99 2.93 -6.79
C ALA A 188 -1.64 2.92 -7.49
N PHE A 189 -1.28 1.76 -8.00
CA PHE A 189 -0.01 1.56 -8.70
C PHE A 189 -0.27 1.46 -10.20
N PHE A 190 0.63 2.05 -10.98
CA PHE A 190 0.47 2.20 -12.41
C PHE A 190 1.72 1.77 -13.16
N LEU A 191 1.55 1.36 -14.42
CA LEU A 191 2.64 1.15 -15.36
C LEU A 191 2.56 2.20 -16.47
N PRO A 192 3.69 2.82 -16.87
CA PRO A 192 3.72 3.65 -18.06
C PRO A 192 3.27 2.86 -19.29
N THR A 193 2.40 3.46 -20.10
CA THR A 193 2.11 2.93 -21.44
C THR A 193 3.32 3.13 -22.36
N ALA A 194 3.45 2.34 -23.41
CA ALA A 194 4.59 2.45 -24.34
C ALA A 194 4.81 3.86 -24.92
N THR A 195 3.76 4.69 -24.95
CA THR A 195 3.81 6.11 -25.36
C THR A 195 4.47 7.06 -24.35
N THR A 196 4.55 6.70 -23.07
CA THR A 196 5.15 7.52 -21.99
C THR A 196 6.49 7.00 -21.50
N ALA A 197 6.85 5.75 -21.81
CA ALA A 197 8.14 5.14 -21.45
C ALA A 197 9.37 5.84 -22.07
N THR A 198 9.19 6.76 -23.03
CA THR A 198 10.28 7.49 -23.69
C THR A 198 10.72 8.77 -22.98
N THR A 199 10.08 9.17 -21.86
CA THR A 199 10.37 10.46 -21.21
C THR A 199 11.00 10.38 -19.81
N GLY A 200 11.40 9.19 -19.35
CA GLY A 200 11.82 9.03 -17.95
C GLY A 200 12.77 7.87 -17.67
N ASN A 201 13.87 7.75 -18.40
CA ASN A 201 15.06 7.10 -17.87
C ASN A 201 16.23 8.02 -18.15
N GLY A 202 16.88 8.47 -17.07
CA GLY A 202 18.11 9.24 -17.14
C GLY A 202 19.06 8.60 -18.13
N ALA A 203 19.45 9.39 -19.13
CA ALA A 203 20.48 9.03 -20.07
C ALA A 203 21.77 8.75 -19.28
N ALA A 204 22.16 7.47 -19.19
CA ALA A 204 23.53 7.12 -18.95
C ALA A 204 24.33 7.56 -20.18
N THR A 205 24.94 8.75 -20.09
CA THR A 205 25.94 9.25 -21.02
C THR A 205 27.15 8.29 -21.03
N GLY A 206 27.13 7.34 -21.95
CA GLY A 206 28.29 6.54 -22.34
C GLY A 206 28.68 6.92 -23.76
N GLY A 207 29.56 7.90 -23.91
CA GLY A 207 30.13 8.28 -25.20
C GLY A 207 30.97 7.14 -25.78
N GLY A 208 30.74 6.84 -27.06
CA GLY A 208 31.48 5.82 -27.79
C GLY A 208 31.21 5.95 -29.29
N THR A 209 31.82 6.96 -29.90
CA THR A 209 31.90 7.12 -31.35
C THR A 209 32.60 5.92 -31.98
N THR A 210 31.98 5.26 -32.97
CA THR A 210 32.68 4.83 -34.20
C THR A 210 31.69 4.43 -35.29
N ASN A 211 31.66 5.28 -36.32
CA ASN A 211 31.65 4.99 -37.76
C ASN A 211 30.78 3.87 -38.33
N GLY A 212 29.91 4.29 -39.25
CA GLY A 212 29.22 3.40 -40.16
C GLY A 212 30.16 2.65 -41.10
N ALA A 213 29.71 1.46 -41.49
CA ALA A 213 30.01 0.85 -42.77
C ALA A 213 28.83 -0.06 -43.14
N THR A 214 28.18 0.29 -44.24
CA THR A 214 27.36 -0.62 -45.05
C THR A 214 28.21 -1.78 -45.56
N THR A 215 27.84 -3.02 -45.25
CA THR A 215 28.09 -4.14 -46.17
C THR A 215 27.03 -5.23 -45.98
N THR A 216 26.36 -5.54 -47.09
CA THR A 216 25.71 -6.81 -47.42
C THR A 216 26.70 -7.98 -47.27
N ASP A 217 26.17 -9.22 -47.32
CA ASP A 217 26.87 -10.51 -47.50
C ASP A 217 27.23 -11.23 -46.17
N VAL A 218 27.00 -12.53 -45.89
CA VAL A 218 26.28 -13.69 -46.45
C VAL A 218 26.78 -14.92 -45.62
N LEU A 219 26.03 -16.05 -45.63
CA LEU A 219 26.41 -17.41 -45.17
C LEU A 219 26.56 -17.59 -43.62
N GLN A 220 26.00 -18.59 -42.94
CA GLN A 220 25.37 -19.88 -43.24
C GLN A 220 24.25 -20.17 -42.24
#